data_AF-A0A956TVE9-F1
#
_entry.id   AF-A0A956TVE9-F1
#
_cell.length_a   1.000
_cell.length_b   1.000
_cell.length_c   1.000
_cell.angle_alpha   90.00
_cell.angle_beta   90.00
_cell.angle_gamma   90.00
#
_symmetry.space_group_name_H-M   'P 1'
#
loop_
_entity.id
_entity.type
_entity.pdbx_description
1 polymer ?
#
loop_
_entity_poly.entity_id
_entity_poly.type
_entity_poly.pdbx_seq_one_letter_code
_entity_poly.pdbx_strand_id
1 'polypeptide(L)'
;MSRVYRLYHGLFYATLAVCLLTLLVGDRSWMAGVVAFVHQPLAAQVKGVLGLLLPVLLGAWVLCWAWPVYHNVLWHQHRLNALLALTSLIGSLWLADAYMGVAKPRHRRPDLVYDAWQAMRATDPRATVYNLFATLHQPDGASLVLLGGIPDSRTLLCNENGFWVDYQSDRYGFRNPDTVWDQPTADVLLVGDSFTHGMCYNEPATLAGRLRQHGHKVINLGYSGHGPLKELALLKEFYDIGRARTVVWLYYEGNDLA
;
A
#
# COMPACT_ATOMS: atom_id res chain seq x y z
N MET A 1 -51.24 23.03 0.35
CA MET A 1 -50.17 22.08 -0.05
C MET A 1 -50.15 21.95 -1.56
N SER A 2 -49.07 22.40 -2.20
CA SER A 2 -48.96 22.53 -3.65
C SER A 2 -48.86 21.16 -4.34
N ARG A 3 -49.35 21.07 -5.59
CA ARG A 3 -49.24 19.85 -6.44
C ARG A 3 -47.81 19.32 -6.55
N VAL A 4 -46.83 20.21 -6.42
CA VAL A 4 -45.39 19.92 -6.42
C VAL A 4 -45.00 19.03 -5.23
N TYR A 5 -45.49 19.29 -4.03
CA TYR A 5 -45.16 18.49 -2.84
C TYR A 5 -45.64 17.04 -2.94
N ARG A 6 -46.84 16.81 -3.50
CA ARG A 6 -47.37 15.45 -3.75
C ARG A 6 -46.56 14.69 -4.79
N LEU A 7 -46.01 15.39 -5.79
CA LEU A 7 -45.15 14.79 -6.80
C LEU A 7 -43.82 14.32 -6.21
N TYR A 8 -43.17 15.17 -5.38
CA TYR A 8 -41.90 14.82 -4.73
C TYR A 8 -42.04 13.73 -3.67
N HIS A 9 -43.13 13.76 -2.89
CA HIS A 9 -43.42 12.70 -1.93
C HIS A 9 -43.65 11.37 -2.66
N GLY A 10 -44.43 11.36 -3.73
CA GLY A 10 -44.65 10.16 -4.56
C GLY A 10 -43.36 9.61 -5.18
N LEU A 11 -42.49 10.48 -5.70
CA LEU A 11 -41.20 10.08 -6.27
C LEU A 11 -40.29 9.43 -5.21
N PHE A 12 -40.26 9.99 -4.00
CA PHE A 12 -39.43 9.50 -2.90
C PHE A 12 -39.83 8.07 -2.47
N TYR A 13 -41.12 7.80 -2.28
CA TYR A 13 -41.58 6.44 -1.94
C TYR A 13 -41.40 5.45 -3.09
N ALA A 14 -41.52 5.91 -4.35
CA ALA A 14 -41.22 5.06 -5.50
C ALA A 14 -39.73 4.67 -5.55
N THR A 15 -38.82 5.60 -5.20
CA THR A 15 -37.38 5.29 -5.15
C THR A 15 -37.04 4.36 -4.00
N LEU A 16 -37.65 4.56 -2.83
CA LEU A 16 -37.48 3.71 -1.65
C LEU A 16 -37.99 2.28 -1.90
N ALA A 17 -39.13 2.15 -2.59
CA ALA A 17 -39.72 0.86 -2.95
C ALA A 17 -38.85 0.08 -3.94
N VAL A 18 -38.24 0.76 -4.93
CA VAL A 18 -37.29 0.14 -5.86
C VAL A 18 -36.03 -0.33 -5.15
N CYS A 19 -35.48 0.46 -4.21
CA CYS A 19 -34.33 0.05 -3.38
C CYS A 19 -34.65 -1.13 -2.44
N LEU A 20 -35.87 -1.20 -1.88
CA LEU A 20 -36.30 -2.32 -1.04
C LEU A 20 -36.57 -3.58 -1.86
N LEU A 21 -37.11 -3.46 -3.07
CA LEU A 21 -37.34 -4.57 -3.99
C LEU A 21 -36.02 -5.18 -4.50
N THR A 22 -35.00 -4.36 -4.76
CA THR A 22 -33.66 -4.87 -5.14
C THR A 22 -32.92 -5.52 -3.98
N LEU A 23 -33.26 -5.20 -2.73
CA LEU A 23 -32.74 -5.87 -1.54
C LEU A 23 -33.49 -7.17 -1.19
N LEU A 24 -34.79 -7.26 -1.55
CA LEU A 24 -35.65 -8.42 -1.27
C LEU A 24 -35.57 -9.52 -2.34
N VAL A 25 -35.32 -9.15 -3.60
CA VAL A 25 -35.04 -10.12 -4.66
C VAL A 25 -33.57 -10.53 -4.53
N GLY A 26 -33.32 -11.52 -3.67
CA GLY A 26 -32.00 -12.06 -3.33
C GLY A 26 -31.30 -12.80 -4.48
N ASP A 27 -31.28 -12.24 -5.68
CA ASP A 27 -30.44 -12.74 -6.77
C ASP A 27 -29.05 -12.10 -6.69
N ARG A 28 -28.08 -12.91 -6.28
CA ARG A 28 -26.66 -12.53 -6.10
C ARG A 28 -25.87 -12.52 -7.42
N SER A 29 -26.55 -12.63 -8.57
CA SER A 29 -25.95 -12.64 -9.90
C SER A 29 -25.12 -11.37 -10.23
N TRP A 30 -25.37 -10.24 -9.55
CA TRP A 30 -24.59 -9.01 -9.74
C TRP A 30 -23.15 -9.11 -9.18
N MET A 31 -22.86 -10.02 -8.24
CA MET A 31 -21.49 -10.18 -7.71
C MET A 31 -20.54 -10.81 -8.74
N ALA A 32 -21.04 -11.58 -9.70
CA ALA A 32 -20.24 -12.13 -10.79
C ALA A 32 -19.76 -11.04 -11.78
N GLY A 33 -20.56 -9.98 -11.96
CA GLY A 33 -20.19 -8.83 -12.80
C GLY A 33 -19.10 -7.95 -12.20
N VAL A 34 -19.03 -7.85 -10.87
CA VAL A 34 -18.02 -7.06 -10.16
C VAL A 34 -16.64 -7.71 -10.24
N VAL A 35 -16.56 -9.05 -10.20
CA VAL A 35 -15.29 -9.79 -10.38
C VAL A 35 -14.76 -9.67 -11.81
N ALA A 36 -15.64 -9.61 -12.81
CA ALA A 36 -15.25 -9.41 -14.22
C ALA A 36 -14.72 -7.98 -14.50
N PHE A 37 -15.08 -6.99 -13.67
CA PHE A 37 -14.68 -5.59 -13.82
C PHE A 37 -13.21 -5.34 -13.43
N VAL A 38 -12.67 -6.14 -12.49
CA VAL A 38 -11.30 -5.98 -11.97
C VAL A 38 -10.22 -6.34 -13.01
N HIS A 39 -10.56 -7.07 -14.07
CA HIS A 39 -9.62 -7.51 -15.10
C HIS A 39 -9.62 -6.66 -16.39
N GLN A 40 -10.28 -5.49 -16.43
CA GLN A 40 -10.37 -4.68 -17.65
C GLN A 40 -9.30 -3.57 -17.75
N PRO A 41 -8.83 -3.25 -18.98
CA PRO A 41 -7.75 -2.28 -19.20
C PRO A 41 -8.14 -0.83 -18.90
N LEU A 42 -7.11 0.01 -18.66
CA LEU A 42 -7.11 1.37 -18.08
C LEU A 42 -8.23 2.34 -18.55
N ALA A 43 -8.77 2.18 -19.76
CA ALA A 43 -9.89 2.98 -20.26
C ALA A 43 -11.23 2.72 -19.51
N ALA A 44 -11.40 1.55 -18.89
CA ALA A 44 -12.59 1.21 -18.09
C ALA A 44 -12.52 1.75 -16.64
N GLN A 45 -11.30 1.93 -16.09
CA GLN A 45 -11.11 2.51 -14.75
C GLN A 45 -11.52 3.99 -14.69
N VAL A 46 -11.32 4.74 -15.78
CA VAL A 46 -11.77 6.14 -15.90
C VAL A 46 -13.30 6.26 -15.77
N LYS A 47 -14.07 5.27 -16.27
CA LYS A 47 -15.53 5.20 -16.06
C LYS A 47 -15.91 4.85 -14.61
N GLY A 48 -15.10 4.07 -13.89
CA GLY A 48 -15.30 3.76 -12.48
C GLY A 48 -15.07 4.97 -11.56
N VAL A 49 -14.04 5.78 -11.84
CA VAL A 49 -13.78 7.04 -11.13
C VAL A 49 -14.88 8.06 -11.42
N LEU A 50 -15.36 8.15 -12.67
CA LEU A 50 -16.53 8.95 -13.03
C LEU A 50 -17.82 8.44 -12.33
N GLY A 51 -17.97 7.12 -12.16
CA GLY A 51 -19.10 6.51 -11.45
C GLY A 51 -19.11 6.75 -9.94
N LEU A 52 -17.94 7.00 -9.33
CA LEU A 52 -17.80 7.40 -7.92
C LEU A 52 -17.91 8.92 -7.71
N LEU A 53 -17.46 9.71 -8.68
CA LEU A 53 -17.56 11.17 -8.65
C LEU A 53 -18.99 11.66 -8.90
N LEU A 54 -19.77 10.98 -9.75
CA LEU A 54 -21.12 11.43 -10.11
C LEU A 54 -22.09 11.47 -8.92
N PRO A 55 -22.17 10.46 -8.03
CA PRO A 55 -23.02 10.53 -6.82
C PRO A 55 -22.54 11.59 -5.82
N VAL A 56 -21.22 11.78 -5.69
CA VAL A 56 -20.63 12.78 -4.77
C VAL A 56 -20.92 14.20 -5.27
N LEU A 57 -20.76 14.44 -6.58
CA LEU A 57 -21.08 15.73 -7.21
C LEU A 57 -22.58 16.01 -7.24
N LEU A 58 -23.43 15.00 -7.48
CA LEU A 58 -24.89 15.13 -7.35
C LEU A 58 -25.31 15.40 -5.90
N GLY A 59 -24.68 14.74 -4.92
CA GLY A 59 -24.90 15.00 -3.50
C GLY A 59 -24.50 16.42 -3.11
N ALA A 60 -23.34 16.90 -3.55
CA ALA A 60 -22.88 18.27 -3.33
C ALA A 60 -23.77 19.30 -4.03
N TRP A 61 -24.26 19.01 -5.25
CA TRP A 61 -25.14 19.88 -6.02
C TRP A 61 -26.52 20.03 -5.35
N VAL A 62 -27.08 18.93 -4.82
CA VAL A 62 -28.32 18.93 -4.04
C VAL A 62 -28.16 19.70 -2.73
N LEU A 63 -27.02 19.55 -2.03
CA LEU A 63 -26.75 20.28 -0.80
C LEU A 63 -26.55 21.80 -1.02
N CYS A 64 -25.87 22.21 -2.10
CA CYS A 64 -25.70 23.62 -2.46
C CYS A 64 -27.00 24.29 -2.91
N TRP A 65 -27.89 23.58 -3.62
CA TRP A 65 -29.20 24.12 -4.04
C TRP A 65 -30.25 24.11 -2.94
N ALA A 66 -30.12 23.22 -1.94
CA ALA A 66 -30.98 23.22 -0.76
C ALA A 66 -30.62 24.33 0.25
N TRP A 67 -29.40 24.86 0.21
CA TRP A 67 -28.88 25.83 1.18
C TRP A 67 -29.71 27.12 1.32
N PRO A 68 -30.17 27.79 0.23
CA PRO A 68 -30.94 29.03 0.37
C PRO A 68 -32.41 28.79 0.80
N VAL A 69 -32.94 27.58 0.56
CA VAL A 69 -34.30 27.19 0.98
C VAL A 69 -34.33 26.78 2.46
N TYR A 70 -33.20 26.32 3.00
CA TYR A 70 -33.07 25.84 4.38
C TYR A 70 -32.66 26.91 5.41
N HIS A 71 -32.14 28.06 4.97
CA HIS A 71 -31.61 29.09 5.88
C HIS A 71 -32.68 29.73 6.79
N ASN A 72 -33.98 29.62 6.47
CA ASN A 72 -35.04 30.36 7.18
C ASN A 72 -35.98 29.52 8.07
N VAL A 73 -35.68 28.25 8.35
CA VAL A 73 -36.57 27.41 9.20
C VAL A 73 -35.79 26.70 10.32
N LEU A 74 -35.72 27.40 11.45
CA LEU A 74 -35.69 26.92 12.84
C LEU A 74 -34.60 25.90 13.26
N TRP A 75 -33.81 26.37 14.22
CA TRP A 75 -32.75 25.74 15.02
C TRP A 75 -32.91 24.25 15.46
N HIS A 76 -34.10 23.66 15.38
CA HIS A 76 -34.33 22.25 15.67
C HIS A 76 -34.01 21.29 14.51
N GLN A 77 -34.01 21.75 13.25
CA GLN A 77 -33.71 20.91 12.08
C GLN A 77 -32.20 20.60 11.92
N HIS A 78 -31.31 21.46 12.42
CA HIS A 78 -29.86 21.19 12.37
C HIS A 78 -29.44 19.96 13.16
N ARG A 79 -30.16 19.62 14.24
CA ARG A 79 -29.88 18.41 15.04
C ARG A 79 -30.19 17.14 14.27
N LEU A 80 -31.30 17.12 13.53
CA LEU A 80 -31.69 15.97 12.70
C LEU A 80 -30.73 15.79 11.52
N ASN A 81 -30.36 16.89 10.85
CA ASN A 81 -29.41 16.83 9.74
C ASN A 81 -28.01 16.42 10.20
N ALA A 82 -27.53 16.94 11.34
CA ALA A 82 -26.26 16.52 11.92
C ALA A 82 -26.29 15.04 12.32
N LEU A 83 -27.39 14.58 12.92
CA LEU A 83 -27.55 13.17 13.33
C LEU A 83 -27.60 12.24 12.12
N LEU A 84 -28.32 12.61 11.06
CA LEU A 84 -28.31 11.87 9.79
C LEU A 84 -26.91 11.82 9.19
N ALA A 85 -26.20 12.94 9.08
CA ALA A 85 -24.83 12.99 8.57
C ALA A 85 -23.86 12.13 9.39
N LEU A 86 -23.94 12.18 10.73
CA LEU A 86 -23.14 11.36 11.63
C LEU A 86 -23.45 9.87 11.46
N THR A 87 -24.72 9.48 11.40
CA THR A 87 -25.09 8.07 11.19
C THR A 87 -24.69 7.55 9.82
N SER A 88 -24.78 8.36 8.77
CA SER A 88 -24.29 8.01 7.44
C SER A 88 -22.77 7.85 7.44
N LEU A 89 -22.02 8.76 8.06
CA LEU A 89 -20.57 8.66 8.16
C LEU A 89 -20.14 7.38 8.90
N ILE A 90 -20.76 7.10 10.06
CA ILE A 90 -20.49 5.88 10.83
C ILE A 90 -20.87 4.65 10.00
N GLY A 91 -22.05 4.63 9.38
CA GLY A 91 -22.49 3.53 8.52
C GLY A 91 -21.53 3.27 7.35
N SER A 92 -21.02 4.33 6.72
CA SER A 92 -20.00 4.23 5.66
C SER A 92 -18.68 3.67 6.16
N LEU A 93 -18.23 4.06 7.36
CA LEU A 93 -17.02 3.51 7.97
C LEU A 93 -17.18 2.02 8.28
N TRP A 94 -18.31 1.60 8.85
CA TRP A 94 -18.60 0.18 9.14
C TRP A 94 -18.74 -0.64 7.86
N LEU A 95 -19.35 -0.10 6.81
CA LEU A 95 -19.43 -0.77 5.50
C LEU A 95 -18.06 -0.88 4.83
N ALA A 96 -17.22 0.15 4.95
CA ALA A 96 -15.84 0.11 4.46
C ALA A 96 -15.03 -0.95 5.21
N ASP A 97 -15.15 -1.02 6.54
CA ASP A 97 -14.46 -2.02 7.36
C ASP A 97 -14.96 -3.45 7.07
N ALA A 98 -16.27 -3.64 6.92
CA ALA A 98 -16.85 -4.91 6.51
C ALA A 98 -16.42 -5.32 5.09
N TYR A 99 -16.38 -4.38 4.15
CA TYR A 99 -15.85 -4.62 2.81
C TYR A 99 -14.39 -5.04 2.87
N MET A 100 -13.55 -4.33 3.62
CA MET A 100 -12.13 -4.66 3.80
C MET A 100 -11.94 -6.02 4.50
N GLY A 101 -12.79 -6.36 5.46
CA GLY A 101 -12.76 -7.63 6.18
C GLY A 101 -13.21 -8.83 5.35
N VAL A 102 -14.16 -8.63 4.43
CA VAL A 102 -14.67 -9.69 3.52
C VAL A 102 -13.85 -9.79 2.24
N ALA A 103 -13.29 -8.69 1.75
CA ALA A 103 -12.49 -8.63 0.52
C ALA A 103 -11.07 -9.16 0.69
N LYS A 104 -10.56 -9.31 1.92
CA LYS A 104 -9.31 -10.05 2.14
C LYS A 104 -9.58 -11.54 1.95
N PRO A 105 -9.09 -12.18 0.87
CA PRO A 105 -9.20 -13.63 0.76
C PRO A 105 -8.55 -14.25 1.99
N ARG A 106 -9.31 -14.99 2.80
CA ARG A 106 -8.76 -15.88 3.82
C ARG A 106 -7.81 -16.83 3.10
N HIS A 107 -6.51 -16.55 3.12
CA HIS A 107 -5.51 -17.43 2.54
C HIS A 107 -5.65 -18.80 3.21
N ARG A 108 -6.00 -19.80 2.39
CA ARG A 108 -6.07 -21.20 2.78
C ARG A 108 -4.63 -21.66 3.01
N ARG A 109 -4.29 -21.82 4.29
CA ARG A 109 -2.94 -22.04 4.84
C ARG A 109 -2.04 -20.82 4.63
N PRO A 110 -1.45 -20.23 5.69
CA PRO A 110 -0.31 -19.36 5.48
C PRO A 110 0.76 -20.22 4.82
N ASP A 111 1.22 -19.85 3.61
CA ASP A 111 2.48 -20.40 3.12
C ASP A 111 3.51 -20.05 4.18
N LEU A 112 3.98 -21.07 4.91
CA LEU A 112 4.92 -20.83 5.99
C LEU A 112 6.23 -20.37 5.33
N VAL A 113 6.87 -19.34 5.90
CA VAL A 113 8.21 -18.90 5.49
C VAL A 113 9.17 -20.10 5.40
N TYR A 114 9.02 -21.06 6.32
CA TYR A 114 9.79 -22.29 6.35
C TYR A 114 9.61 -23.14 5.09
N ASP A 115 8.37 -23.38 4.65
CA ASP A 115 8.07 -24.23 3.50
C ASP A 115 8.57 -23.58 2.21
N ALA A 116 8.36 -22.27 2.07
CA ALA A 116 8.84 -21.50 0.94
C ALA A 116 10.37 -21.46 0.87
N TRP A 117 11.04 -21.27 2.02
CA TRP A 117 12.49 -21.31 2.12
C TRP A 117 13.05 -22.71 1.85
N GLN A 118 12.40 -23.78 2.33
CA GLN A 118 12.79 -25.15 2.00
C GLN A 118 12.71 -25.42 0.50
N ALA A 119 11.62 -24.99 -0.14
CA ALA A 119 11.46 -25.11 -1.59
C ALA A 119 12.57 -24.35 -2.34
N MET A 120 12.92 -23.14 -1.90
CA MET A 120 14.03 -22.36 -2.44
C MET A 120 15.37 -23.10 -2.28
N ARG A 121 15.62 -23.67 -1.09
CA ARG A 121 16.84 -24.43 -0.77
C ARG A 121 17.01 -25.73 -1.53
N ALA A 122 15.92 -26.32 -2.02
CA ALA A 122 16.01 -27.47 -2.92
C ALA A 122 16.74 -27.12 -4.23
N THR A 123 16.71 -25.85 -4.65
CA THR A 123 17.40 -25.35 -5.86
C THR A 123 18.70 -24.61 -5.56
N ASP A 124 18.78 -23.93 -4.41
CA ASP A 124 19.95 -23.18 -3.98
C ASP A 124 20.26 -23.47 -2.50
N PRO A 125 21.23 -24.34 -2.19
CA PRO A 125 21.55 -24.71 -0.81
C PRO A 125 21.97 -23.52 0.09
N ARG A 126 22.45 -22.42 -0.51
CA ARG A 126 22.92 -21.20 0.17
C ARG A 126 21.83 -20.15 0.33
N ALA A 127 20.60 -20.46 -0.08
CA ALA A 127 19.50 -19.54 -0.01
C ALA A 127 19.13 -19.22 1.45
N THR A 128 18.88 -17.95 1.74
CA THR A 128 18.67 -17.42 3.09
C THR A 128 17.26 -16.86 3.25
N VAL A 129 16.89 -16.54 4.49
CA VAL A 129 15.65 -15.81 4.82
C VAL A 129 16.05 -14.40 5.21
N TYR A 130 15.28 -13.41 4.76
CA TYR A 130 15.47 -12.01 5.13
C TYR A 130 15.45 -11.84 6.64
N ASN A 131 16.43 -11.10 7.17
CA ASN A 131 16.63 -10.95 8.60
C ASN A 131 16.46 -9.48 9.00
N LEU A 132 15.38 -9.16 9.70
CA LEU A 132 15.05 -7.79 10.10
C LEU A 132 15.98 -7.24 11.20
N PHE A 133 16.58 -8.11 12.01
CA PHE A 133 17.34 -7.69 13.20
C PHE A 133 18.46 -8.70 13.51
N ALA A 134 19.63 -8.47 12.92
CA ALA A 134 20.80 -9.28 13.20
C ALA A 134 21.80 -8.49 14.05
N THR A 135 21.99 -8.92 15.29
CA THR A 135 23.16 -8.57 16.09
C THR A 135 23.96 -9.84 16.30
N LEU A 136 25.22 -9.84 15.89
CA LEU A 136 26.14 -10.93 16.15
C LEU A 136 26.86 -10.65 17.46
N HIS A 137 26.69 -11.53 18.44
CA HIS A 137 27.43 -11.47 19.70
C HIS A 137 28.78 -12.17 19.53
N GLN A 138 29.85 -11.46 19.83
CA GLN A 138 31.22 -11.97 19.78
C GLN A 138 31.60 -12.63 21.11
N PRO A 139 32.53 -13.61 21.11
CA PRO A 139 32.95 -14.31 22.32
C PRO A 139 33.60 -13.42 23.40
N ASP A 140 34.12 -12.26 23.00
CA ASP A 140 34.73 -11.26 23.88
C ASP A 140 33.71 -10.30 24.53
N GLY A 141 32.41 -10.49 24.23
CA GLY A 141 31.32 -9.66 24.74
C GLY A 141 30.95 -8.47 23.85
N ALA A 142 31.65 -8.25 22.74
CA ALA A 142 31.27 -7.22 21.78
C ALA A 142 30.06 -7.63 20.92
N SER A 143 29.37 -6.65 20.36
CA SER A 143 28.22 -6.86 19.48
C SER A 143 28.43 -6.18 18.14
N LEU A 144 28.27 -6.94 17.07
CA LEU A 144 28.28 -6.46 15.69
C LEU A 144 26.85 -6.30 15.21
N VAL A 145 26.47 -5.06 14.90
CA VAL A 145 25.18 -4.75 14.27
C VAL A 145 25.33 -4.94 12.78
N LEU A 146 24.52 -5.80 12.17
CA LEU A 146 24.48 -5.90 10.72
C LEU A 146 23.65 -4.75 10.16
N LEU A 147 24.22 -4.02 9.19
CA LEU A 147 23.54 -2.95 8.45
C LEU A 147 22.85 -3.45 7.17
N GLY A 148 23.01 -4.73 6.83
CA GLY A 148 22.47 -5.32 5.62
C GLY A 148 22.23 -6.82 5.78
N GLY A 149 21.82 -7.46 4.68
CA GLY A 149 21.60 -8.90 4.63
C GLY A 149 22.88 -9.71 4.49
N ILE A 150 22.73 -11.00 4.22
CA ILE A 150 23.86 -11.89 3.93
C ILE A 150 24.35 -11.60 2.51
N PRO A 151 25.65 -11.34 2.29
CA PRO A 151 26.22 -11.11 0.95
C PRO A 151 26.07 -12.31 0.01
N ASP A 152 25.96 -12.02 -1.28
CA ASP A 152 25.95 -13.01 -2.37
C ASP A 152 25.01 -14.19 -2.14
N SER A 153 23.80 -13.91 -1.62
CA SER A 153 22.80 -14.91 -1.28
C SER A 153 21.44 -14.59 -1.89
N ARG A 154 20.80 -15.62 -2.44
CA ARG A 154 19.38 -15.59 -2.76
C ARG A 154 18.59 -15.57 -1.45
N THR A 155 17.86 -14.48 -1.22
CA THR A 155 17.19 -14.19 0.05
C THR A 155 15.68 -14.18 -0.14
N LEU A 156 14.94 -15.03 0.58
CA LEU A 156 13.48 -14.99 0.64
C LEU A 156 13.04 -13.80 1.49
N LEU A 157 12.25 -12.89 0.91
CA LEU A 157 11.88 -11.62 1.53
C LEU A 157 10.54 -11.69 2.27
N CYS A 158 9.43 -11.86 1.54
CA CYS A 158 8.09 -11.83 2.13
C CYS A 158 7.01 -12.31 1.16
N ASN A 159 5.77 -12.45 1.66
CA ASN A 159 4.57 -12.84 0.91
C ASN A 159 3.36 -12.00 1.36
N GLU A 160 3.48 -10.67 1.31
CA GLU A 160 2.37 -9.77 1.70
C GLU A 160 1.32 -9.61 0.59
N ASN A 161 1.74 -9.73 -0.67
CA ASN A 161 0.90 -9.51 -1.85
C ASN A 161 0.28 -10.82 -2.41
N GLY A 162 0.35 -11.92 -1.66
CA GLY A 162 -0.14 -13.24 -2.08
C GLY A 162 0.78 -13.98 -3.05
N PHE A 163 2.02 -13.52 -3.20
CA PHE A 163 3.12 -14.24 -3.84
C PHE A 163 4.43 -13.99 -3.07
N TRP A 164 5.30 -14.99 -3.05
CA TRP A 164 6.65 -14.85 -2.49
C TRP A 164 7.51 -13.94 -3.35
N VAL A 165 8.18 -13.00 -2.68
CA VAL A 165 9.25 -12.18 -3.24
C VAL A 165 10.57 -12.68 -2.69
N ASP A 166 11.54 -12.89 -3.56
CA ASP A 166 12.94 -13.12 -3.23
C ASP A 166 13.83 -12.15 -4.02
N TYR A 167 15.10 -12.07 -3.63
CA TYR A 167 16.10 -11.29 -4.36
C TYR A 167 17.49 -11.88 -4.18
N GLN A 168 18.36 -11.63 -5.16
CA GLN A 168 19.80 -11.85 -5.02
C GLN A 168 20.41 -10.62 -4.35
N SER A 169 21.08 -10.80 -3.21
CA SER A 169 21.87 -9.73 -2.59
C SER A 169 23.20 -9.52 -3.33
N ASP A 170 23.71 -8.30 -3.27
CA ASP A 170 25.05 -7.93 -3.73
C ASP A 170 26.14 -8.38 -2.73
N ARG A 171 27.41 -8.08 -3.07
CA ARG A 171 28.58 -8.37 -2.23
C ARG A 171 28.56 -7.74 -0.84
N TYR A 172 27.62 -6.83 -0.55
CA TYR A 172 27.45 -6.18 0.74
C TYR A 172 26.13 -6.55 1.43
N GLY A 173 25.34 -7.45 0.83
CA GLY A 173 24.09 -7.93 1.43
C GLY A 173 22.86 -7.07 1.13
N PHE A 174 22.97 -6.10 0.22
CA PHE A 174 21.85 -5.24 -0.19
C PHE A 174 21.19 -5.72 -1.48
N ARG A 175 19.97 -5.22 -1.73
CA ARG A 175 19.16 -5.56 -2.89
C ARG A 175 19.57 -4.77 -4.14
N ASN A 176 20.75 -5.06 -4.67
CA ASN A 176 21.30 -4.43 -5.85
C ASN A 176 21.85 -5.46 -6.85
N PRO A 177 21.88 -5.15 -8.16
CA PRO A 177 22.80 -5.81 -9.07
C PRO A 177 24.23 -5.56 -8.60
N ASP A 178 25.01 -6.61 -8.39
CA ASP A 178 26.37 -6.49 -7.83
C ASP A 178 27.29 -5.59 -8.69
N THR A 179 27.06 -5.57 -10.01
CA THR A 179 27.79 -4.75 -10.99
C THR A 179 27.66 -3.24 -10.79
N VAL A 180 26.73 -2.77 -9.95
CA VAL A 180 26.63 -1.34 -9.64
C VAL A 180 27.87 -0.84 -8.90
N TRP A 181 28.53 -1.70 -8.12
CA TRP A 181 29.68 -1.38 -7.29
C TRP A 181 31.00 -1.33 -8.07
N ASP A 182 31.04 -1.89 -9.28
CA ASP A 182 32.23 -1.89 -10.13
C ASP A 182 32.42 -0.55 -10.87
N GLN A 183 31.44 0.35 -10.76
CA GLN A 183 31.45 1.63 -11.45
C GLN A 183 32.12 2.70 -10.58
N PRO A 184 32.88 3.64 -11.17
CA PRO A 184 33.60 4.65 -10.39
C PRO A 184 32.70 5.56 -9.54
N THR A 185 31.46 5.78 -9.98
CA THR A 185 30.46 6.62 -9.33
C THR A 185 29.05 6.12 -9.64
N ALA A 186 28.20 6.01 -8.62
CA ALA A 186 26.76 5.88 -8.79
C ALA A 186 26.09 7.24 -9.08
N ASP A 187 24.95 7.24 -9.76
CA ASP A 187 24.16 8.46 -9.96
C ASP A 187 23.37 8.79 -8.68
N VAL A 188 22.81 7.75 -8.06
CA VAL A 188 21.94 7.86 -6.89
C VAL A 188 22.30 6.80 -5.84
N LEU A 189 22.48 7.25 -4.60
CA LEU A 189 22.52 6.42 -3.40
C LEU A 189 21.21 6.62 -2.63
N LEU A 190 20.43 5.56 -2.48
CA LEU A 190 19.21 5.57 -1.68
C LEU A 190 19.53 5.07 -0.27
N VAL A 191 19.11 5.83 0.74
CA VAL A 191 19.23 5.45 2.15
C VAL A 191 17.87 5.61 2.81
N GLY A 192 17.50 4.66 3.64
CA GLY A 192 16.24 4.67 4.37
C GLY A 192 15.90 3.27 4.86
N ASP A 193 14.60 3.02 5.02
CA ASP A 193 14.09 1.81 5.65
C ASP A 193 13.49 0.78 4.64
N SER A 194 12.42 0.08 5.06
CA SER A 194 11.62 -0.84 4.25
C SER A 194 11.05 -0.23 2.96
N PHE A 195 10.69 1.07 2.97
CA PHE A 195 10.18 1.76 1.78
C PHE A 195 11.28 1.90 0.72
N THR A 196 12.50 2.18 1.18
CA THR A 196 13.68 2.31 0.32
C THR A 196 14.12 0.94 -0.21
N HIS A 197 14.14 -0.08 0.65
CA HIS A 197 14.41 -1.47 0.26
C HIS A 197 13.44 -1.99 -0.82
N GLY A 198 12.22 -1.46 -0.86
CA GLY A 198 11.15 -1.95 -1.72
C GLY A 198 10.59 -3.28 -1.23
N MET A 199 10.35 -3.39 0.08
CA MET A 199 9.79 -4.59 0.70
C MET A 199 8.54 -5.08 -0.04
N CYS A 200 8.47 -6.38 -0.29
CA CYS A 200 7.30 -7.06 -0.87
C CYS A 200 6.90 -6.64 -2.28
N TYR A 201 7.78 -5.92 -2.98
CA TYR A 201 7.68 -5.66 -4.40
C TYR A 201 8.80 -6.36 -5.17
N ASN A 202 8.48 -6.85 -6.37
CA ASN A 202 9.49 -7.30 -7.33
C ASN A 202 10.37 -6.12 -7.76
N GLU A 203 11.66 -6.38 -8.02
CA GLU A 203 12.67 -5.34 -8.29
C GLU A 203 12.20 -4.25 -9.27
N PRO A 204 11.59 -4.58 -10.44
CA PRO A 204 11.13 -3.59 -11.41
C PRO A 204 10.11 -2.57 -10.90
N ALA A 205 9.38 -2.91 -9.84
CA ALA A 205 8.36 -2.06 -9.24
C ALA A 205 8.88 -1.24 -8.05
N THR A 206 10.09 -1.50 -7.57
CA THR A 206 10.74 -0.73 -6.49
C THR A 206 11.21 0.63 -6.98
N LEU A 207 11.42 1.59 -6.08
CA LEU A 207 12.01 2.89 -6.44
C LEU A 207 13.37 2.73 -7.13
N ALA A 208 14.24 1.87 -6.58
CA ALA A 208 15.54 1.58 -7.16
C ALA A 208 15.43 0.97 -8.57
N GLY A 209 14.55 0.00 -8.76
CA GLY A 209 14.31 -0.64 -10.06
C GLY A 209 13.73 0.32 -11.09
N ARG A 210 12.80 1.19 -10.70
CA ARG A 210 12.27 2.26 -11.56
C ARG A 210 13.38 3.21 -12.03
N LEU A 211 14.22 3.68 -11.11
CA LEU A 211 15.34 4.56 -11.46
C LEU A 211 16.35 3.85 -12.39
N ARG A 212 16.64 2.57 -12.16
CA ARG A 212 17.50 1.76 -13.05
C ARG A 212 16.90 1.59 -14.45
N GLN A 213 15.58 1.39 -14.56
CA GLN A 213 14.88 1.33 -15.85
C GLN A 213 14.98 2.64 -16.64
N HIS A 214 15.12 3.76 -15.95
CA HIS A 214 15.38 5.07 -16.56
C HIS A 214 16.88 5.35 -16.82
N GLY A 215 17.74 4.34 -16.70
CA GLY A 215 19.15 4.40 -17.05
C GLY A 215 20.06 4.93 -15.94
N HIS A 216 19.56 5.08 -14.71
CA HIS A 216 20.37 5.52 -13.58
C HIS A 216 21.14 4.36 -12.92
N LYS A 217 22.36 4.66 -12.49
CA LYS A 217 23.17 3.77 -11.63
C LYS A 217 22.78 4.00 -10.19
N VAL A 218 22.04 3.05 -9.62
CA VAL A 218 21.41 3.22 -8.31
C VAL A 218 21.93 2.18 -7.33
N ILE A 219 22.50 2.67 -6.23
CA ILE A 219 22.81 1.85 -5.06
C ILE A 219 21.67 2.04 -4.06
N ASN A 220 21.04 0.95 -3.66
CA ASN A 220 19.99 0.93 -2.66
C ASN A 220 20.55 0.35 -1.36
N LEU A 221 20.70 1.19 -0.32
CA LEU A 221 21.09 0.78 1.03
C LEU A 221 19.89 0.68 1.98
N GLY A 222 18.66 0.75 1.45
CA GLY A 222 17.45 0.62 2.24
C GLY A 222 17.38 -0.74 2.92
N TYR A 223 17.02 -0.78 4.19
CA TYR A 223 16.82 -2.02 4.92
C TYR A 223 15.79 -1.83 6.03
N SER A 224 14.95 -2.84 6.28
CA SER A 224 13.75 -2.67 7.07
C SER A 224 14.03 -2.28 8.53
N GLY A 225 13.24 -1.34 9.05
CA GLY A 225 13.40 -0.86 10.43
C GLY A 225 14.72 -0.12 10.67
N HIS A 226 15.39 0.33 9.62
CA HIS A 226 16.49 1.28 9.74
C HIS A 226 15.93 2.63 10.18
N GLY A 227 16.67 3.26 11.09
CA GLY A 227 16.45 4.63 11.51
C GLY A 227 17.78 5.41 11.47
N PRO A 228 17.78 6.68 11.90
CA PRO A 228 18.79 7.66 11.55
C PRO A 228 20.22 7.24 11.88
N LEU A 229 20.43 6.51 12.98
CA LEU A 229 21.76 6.05 13.36
C LEU A 229 22.32 4.96 12.43
N LYS A 230 21.48 3.99 12.04
CA LYS A 230 21.89 2.94 11.08
C LYS A 230 22.07 3.52 9.68
N GLU A 231 21.22 4.45 9.31
CA GLU A 231 21.30 5.16 8.03
C GLU A 231 22.54 6.05 7.94
N LEU A 232 22.90 6.73 9.02
CA LEU A 232 24.16 7.45 9.13
C LEU A 232 25.36 6.50 9.06
N ALA A 233 25.29 5.33 9.70
CA ALA A 233 26.35 4.33 9.61
C ALA A 233 26.53 3.82 8.17
N LEU A 234 25.42 3.52 7.48
CA LEU A 234 25.41 3.16 6.07
C LEU A 234 26.07 4.24 5.19
N LEU A 235 25.75 5.51 5.42
CA LEU A 235 26.37 6.61 4.70
C LEU A 235 27.89 6.67 4.96
N LYS A 236 28.32 6.53 6.22
CA LYS A 236 29.74 6.54 6.57
C LYS A 236 30.52 5.38 5.95
N GLU A 237 29.93 4.19 5.86
CA GLU A 237 30.61 3.01 5.34
C GLU A 237 30.61 2.94 3.82
N PHE A 238 29.50 3.27 3.18
CA PHE A 238 29.28 2.97 1.76
C PHE A 238 29.35 4.18 0.83
N TYR A 239 29.30 5.42 1.35
CA TYR A 239 29.36 6.60 0.49
C TYR A 239 30.68 6.67 -0.30
N ASP A 240 31.81 6.44 0.37
CA ASP A 240 33.13 6.51 -0.27
C ASP A 240 33.40 5.35 -1.24
N ILE A 241 32.67 4.24 -1.08
CA ILE A 241 32.72 3.08 -1.97
C ILE A 241 31.92 3.36 -3.24
N GLY A 242 30.67 3.81 -3.11
CA GLY A 242 29.78 4.07 -4.24
C GLY A 242 30.00 5.42 -4.93
N ARG A 243 30.60 6.38 -4.22
CA ARG A 243 30.88 7.77 -4.65
C ARG A 243 29.72 8.40 -5.39
N ALA A 244 28.53 8.27 -4.79
CA ALA A 244 27.31 8.65 -5.45
C ALA A 244 27.20 10.17 -5.63
N ARG A 245 26.74 10.60 -6.80
CA ARG A 245 26.54 12.02 -7.12
C ARG A 245 25.42 12.64 -6.28
N THR A 246 24.37 11.86 -6.04
CA THR A 246 23.19 12.28 -5.28
C THR A 246 22.90 11.25 -4.21
N VAL A 247 22.70 11.73 -2.98
CA VAL A 247 22.16 10.92 -1.88
C VAL A 247 20.70 11.29 -1.70
N VAL A 248 19.81 10.31 -1.74
CA VAL A 248 18.39 10.49 -1.42
C VAL A 248 18.12 9.75 -0.12
N TRP A 249 17.83 10.51 0.93
CA TRP A 249 17.41 9.98 2.21
C TRP A 249 15.88 9.94 2.27
N LEU A 250 15.31 8.75 2.43
CA LEU A 250 13.88 8.52 2.53
C LEU A 250 13.50 8.37 4.00
N TYR A 251 12.89 9.43 4.51
CA TYR A 251 12.41 9.52 5.89
C TYR A 251 11.04 8.84 6.06
N TYR A 252 10.90 8.10 7.15
CA TYR A 252 9.66 7.58 7.69
C TYR A 252 9.59 7.76 9.21
N GLU A 253 8.69 8.64 9.65
CA GLU A 253 8.50 9.04 11.04
C GLU A 253 8.51 7.87 12.05
N GLY A 254 7.89 6.75 11.71
CA GLY A 254 7.76 5.59 12.60
C GLY A 254 9.06 4.85 12.89
N ASN A 255 10.10 5.01 12.07
CA ASN A 255 11.45 4.48 12.34
C ASN A 255 12.43 5.59 12.73
N ASP A 256 12.21 6.82 12.23
CA ASP A 256 13.14 7.92 12.40
C ASP A 256 12.99 8.72 13.69
N LEU A 257 11.77 8.80 14.24
CA LEU A 257 11.48 9.52 15.49
C LEU A 257 11.11 8.60 16.66
N ALA A 258 11.27 7.28 16.48
CA ALA A 258 10.89 6.26 17.46
C ALA A 258 11.84 6.16 18.67
#